data_AF-A0A6M2A2Z9-F1
#
_entry.id   AF-A0A6M2A2Z9-F1
#
_cell.length_a   1.000
_cell.length_b   1.000
_cell.length_c   1.000
_cell.angle_alpha   90.00
_cell.angle_beta   90.00
_cell.angle_gamma   90.00
#
_symmetry.space_group_name_H-M   'P 1'
#
loop_
_entity.id
_entity.type
_entity.pdbx_description
1 polymer ?
#
loop_
_entity_poly.entity_id
_entity_poly.type
_entity_poly.pdbx_seq_one_letter_code
_entity_poly.pdbx_strand_id
1 'polypeptide(L)'
;MRFNFFSAIWASILATIVMTIVMYFLDMNIMVALGMTAGVEGPMILIVGGFIHLCVGVIFGFIYALIFEPLMKRLPGFLAGAIYSLIPFFVAIFFMAPFLQSIEKIFGAEGKKPVMKNAAPQPQELKTPQPGTSAAKPQDETPQVDMPAMPPQDVPTQSDMPTTKPQDTMQPGAPTAKPQDSTLQPSMQKAKPSVKLAPQNPNNSKKGGGMAILWSLVGYLVYGIILGWAYRPRIKKTEG
;
A
#
# COMPACT_ATOMS: atom_id res chain seq x y z
N MET A 1 7.43 -37.52 -3.35
CA MET A 1 6.33 -36.67 -3.85
C MET A 1 6.79 -36.01 -5.12
N ARG A 2 5.92 -35.93 -6.14
CA ARG A 2 6.24 -35.12 -7.32
C ARG A 2 5.76 -33.71 -7.04
N PHE A 3 6.72 -32.81 -6.88
CA PHE A 3 6.47 -31.39 -6.76
C PHE A 3 5.67 -30.91 -7.99
N ASN A 4 4.51 -30.28 -7.74
CA ASN A 4 3.66 -29.72 -8.80
C ASN A 4 3.87 -28.20 -8.86
N PHE A 5 4.81 -27.78 -9.71
CA PHE A 5 5.21 -26.39 -9.89
C PHE A 5 4.00 -25.47 -10.16
N PHE A 6 3.08 -25.89 -11.03
CA PHE A 6 1.89 -25.10 -11.35
C PHE A 6 0.96 -24.92 -10.14
N SER A 7 0.81 -25.96 -9.30
CA SER A 7 -0.01 -25.83 -8.09
C SER A 7 0.64 -24.89 -7.07
N ALA A 8 1.97 -24.89 -6.96
CA ALA A 8 2.68 -23.97 -6.08
C ALA A 8 2.46 -22.52 -6.52
N ILE A 9 2.66 -22.22 -7.81
CA ILE A 9 2.44 -20.87 -8.34
C ILE A 9 1.01 -20.41 -8.09
N TRP A 10 0.01 -21.21 -8.48
CA TRP A 10 -1.39 -20.83 -8.33
C TRP A 10 -1.79 -20.61 -6.87
N ALA A 11 -1.36 -21.49 -5.96
CA ALA A 11 -1.62 -21.33 -4.54
C ALA A 11 -0.98 -20.05 -3.99
N SER A 12 0.23 -19.71 -4.45
CA SER A 12 0.94 -18.50 -4.02
C SER A 12 0.27 -17.22 -4.50
N ILE A 13 -0.13 -17.17 -5.77
CA ILE A 13 -0.86 -16.04 -6.35
C ILE A 13 -2.17 -15.83 -5.59
N LEU A 14 -2.94 -16.91 -5.39
CA LEU A 14 -4.21 -16.84 -4.67
C LEU A 14 -4.04 -16.35 -3.23
N ALA A 15 -3.09 -16.92 -2.48
CA ALA A 15 -2.81 -16.50 -1.12
C ALA A 15 -2.40 -15.02 -1.03
N THR A 16 -1.62 -14.53 -2.00
CA THR A 16 -1.17 -13.14 -2.04
C THR A 16 -2.31 -12.18 -2.36
N ILE A 17 -3.21 -12.55 -3.28
CA ILE A 17 -4.41 -11.75 -3.59
C ILE A 17 -5.31 -11.64 -2.35
N VAL A 18 -5.57 -12.75 -1.67
CA VAL A 18 -6.40 -12.75 -0.45
C VAL A 18 -5.75 -11.89 0.64
N MET A 19 -4.44 -12.05 0.87
CA MET A 19 -3.69 -11.22 1.82
C MET A 19 -3.78 -9.73 1.45
N THR A 20 -3.64 -9.38 0.17
CA THR A 20 -3.76 -7.99 -0.31
C THR A 20 -5.13 -7.40 0.01
N ILE A 21 -6.21 -8.17 -0.21
CA ILE A 21 -7.57 -7.75 0.12
C ILE A 21 -7.70 -7.52 1.63
N VAL A 22 -7.21 -8.45 2.45
CA VAL A 22 -7.22 -8.30 3.92
C VAL A 22 -6.47 -7.03 4.34
N MET A 23 -5.28 -6.80 3.78
CA MET A 23 -4.47 -5.61 4.10
C MET A 23 -5.14 -4.31 3.69
N TYR A 24 -5.88 -4.31 2.57
CA TYR A 24 -6.69 -3.18 2.15
C TYR A 24 -7.77 -2.84 3.19
N PHE A 25 -8.48 -3.85 3.71
CA PHE A 25 -9.49 -3.65 4.76
C PHE A 25 -8.89 -3.25 6.12
N LEU A 26 -7.61 -3.54 6.37
CA LEU A 26 -6.89 -3.18 7.59
C LEU A 26 -6.15 -1.84 7.50
N ASP A 27 -6.35 -1.07 6.41
CA ASP A 27 -5.62 0.17 6.09
C ASP A 27 -4.09 0.03 6.08
N MET A 28 -3.58 -1.20 5.94
CA MET A 28 -2.15 -1.51 5.89
C MET A 28 -1.66 -1.40 4.45
N ASN A 29 -1.32 -0.18 4.03
CA ASN A 29 -0.89 0.14 2.66
C ASN A 29 0.55 -0.32 2.35
N ILE A 30 0.83 -1.62 2.45
CA ILE A 30 2.14 -2.20 2.06
C ILE A 30 2.47 -1.94 0.59
N MET A 31 1.46 -1.83 -0.28
CA MET A 31 1.66 -1.51 -1.69
C MET A 31 2.27 -0.12 -1.86
N VAL A 32 1.78 0.85 -1.09
CA VAL A 32 2.35 2.21 -1.09
C VAL A 32 3.78 2.16 -0.54
N ALA A 33 4.00 1.45 0.57
CA ALA A 33 5.34 1.30 1.16
C ALA A 33 6.35 0.68 0.18
N LEU A 34 5.98 -0.43 -0.47
CA LEU A 34 6.82 -1.12 -1.45
C LEU A 34 7.06 -0.27 -2.70
N GLY A 35 6.05 0.42 -3.21
CA GLY A 35 6.19 1.35 -4.33
C GLY A 35 7.14 2.51 -4.01
N MET A 36 7.04 3.10 -2.81
CA MET A 36 7.98 4.13 -2.35
C MET A 36 9.40 3.59 -2.24
N THR A 37 9.60 2.38 -1.71
CA THR A 37 10.94 1.78 -1.62
C THR A 37 11.57 1.51 -2.99
N ALA A 38 10.74 1.33 -4.03
CA ALA A 38 11.20 1.21 -5.41
C ALA A 38 11.46 2.58 -6.09
N GLY A 39 11.31 3.69 -5.36
CA GLY A 39 11.50 5.04 -5.90
C GLY A 39 10.38 5.51 -6.84
N VAL A 40 9.20 4.90 -6.76
CA VAL A 40 8.07 5.20 -7.64
C VAL A 40 7.08 6.12 -6.94
N GLU A 41 6.74 7.23 -7.60
CA GLU A 41 5.78 8.23 -7.11
C GLU A 41 4.48 8.23 -7.93
N GLY A 42 3.43 8.85 -7.38
CA GLY A 42 2.16 9.07 -8.08
C GLY A 42 1.32 7.78 -8.23
N PRO A 43 0.46 7.67 -9.27
CA PRO A 43 -0.46 6.55 -9.43
C PRO A 43 0.24 5.21 -9.68
N MET A 44 1.48 5.22 -10.18
CA MET A 44 2.26 4.00 -10.43
C MET A 44 2.72 3.31 -9.14
N ILE A 45 2.66 3.99 -7.99
CA ILE A 45 3.11 3.46 -6.70
C ILE A 45 2.38 2.16 -6.31
N LEU A 46 1.06 2.11 -6.56
CA LEU A 46 0.23 0.95 -6.22
C LEU A 46 0.50 -0.23 -7.15
N ILE A 47 0.75 0.05 -8.43
CA ILE A 47 1.03 -0.98 -9.45
C ILE A 47 2.38 -1.64 -9.15
N VAL A 48 3.42 -0.83 -8.95
CA VAL A 48 4.77 -1.33 -8.69
C VAL A 48 4.85 -2.02 -7.33
N GLY A 49 4.27 -1.43 -6.29
CA GLY A 49 4.17 -2.08 -4.98
C GLY A 49 3.40 -3.39 -5.01
N GLY A 50 2.28 -3.40 -5.74
CA GLY A 50 1.48 -4.60 -6.03
C GLY A 50 2.28 -5.72 -6.66
N PHE A 51 3.04 -5.38 -7.70
CA PHE A 51 3.89 -6.33 -8.39
C PHE A 51 4.99 -6.90 -7.49
N ILE A 52 5.68 -6.04 -6.72
CA ILE A 52 6.71 -6.48 -5.77
C ILE A 52 6.10 -7.42 -4.72
N HIS A 53 4.95 -7.06 -4.15
CA HIS A 53 4.26 -7.89 -3.16
C HIS A 53 3.88 -9.26 -3.74
N LEU A 54 3.38 -9.30 -4.98
CA LEU A 54 3.08 -10.54 -5.69
C LEU A 54 4.32 -11.40 -5.88
N CYS A 55 5.44 -10.83 -6.34
CA CYS A 55 6.69 -11.57 -6.51
C CYS A 55 7.18 -12.17 -5.19
N VAL A 56 7.16 -11.39 -4.11
CA VAL A 56 7.53 -11.86 -2.77
C VAL A 56 6.62 -13.00 -2.31
N GLY A 57 5.30 -12.86 -2.49
CA GLY A 57 4.33 -13.90 -2.16
C GLY A 57 4.53 -15.19 -2.95
N VAL A 58 4.92 -15.10 -4.22
CA VAL A 58 5.28 -16.26 -5.05
C VAL A 58 6.56 -16.94 -4.53
N ILE A 59 7.60 -16.18 -4.19
CA ILE A 59 8.84 -16.73 -3.64
C ILE A 59 8.57 -17.50 -2.33
N PHE A 60 7.79 -16.93 -1.42
CA PHE A 60 7.43 -17.63 -0.18
C PHE A 60 6.60 -18.89 -0.43
N GLY A 61 5.64 -18.86 -1.34
CA GLY A 61 4.89 -20.07 -1.65
C GLY A 61 5.73 -21.17 -2.31
N PHE A 62 6.79 -20.83 -3.05
CA PHE A 62 7.79 -21.80 -3.50
C PHE A 62 8.58 -22.41 -2.33
N ILE A 63 9.04 -21.58 -1.39
CA ILE A 63 9.74 -22.06 -0.19
C ILE A 63 8.84 -23.01 0.61
N TYR A 64 7.55 -22.67 0.76
CA TYR A 64 6.57 -23.53 1.40
C TYR A 64 6.49 -24.90 0.70
N ALA A 65 6.27 -24.89 -0.62
CA ALA A 65 6.06 -26.11 -1.39
C ALA A 65 7.32 -27.00 -1.51
N LEU A 66 8.53 -26.42 -1.48
CA LEU A 66 9.78 -27.16 -1.62
C LEU A 66 10.32 -27.70 -0.30
N ILE A 67 10.19 -26.94 0.79
CA ILE A 67 10.86 -27.25 2.07
C ILE A 67 9.84 -27.68 3.12
N PHE A 68 8.76 -26.90 3.28
CA PHE A 68 7.83 -27.05 4.39
C PHE A 68 6.77 -28.12 4.17
N GLU A 69 6.25 -28.26 2.96
CA GLU A 69 5.32 -29.36 2.66
C GLU A 69 5.97 -30.74 2.89
N PRO A 70 7.21 -31.01 2.44
CA PRO A 70 7.86 -32.27 2.73
C PRO A 70 8.17 -32.48 4.22
N LEU A 71 8.34 -31.39 4.98
CA LEU A 71 8.64 -31.43 6.40
C LEU A 71 7.37 -31.65 7.25
N MET A 72 6.22 -31.14 6.82
CA MET A 72 4.97 -31.12 7.60
C MET A 72 3.89 -32.09 7.10
N LYS A 73 4.27 -33.17 6.42
CA LYS A 73 3.37 -34.16 5.80
C LYS A 73 2.31 -34.76 6.72
N ARG A 74 2.53 -34.72 8.04
CA ARG A 74 1.62 -35.26 9.04
C ARG A 74 0.47 -34.32 9.39
N LEU A 75 0.54 -33.06 8.96
CA LEU A 75 -0.42 -32.03 9.31
C LEU A 75 -1.42 -31.78 8.17
N PRO A 76 -2.66 -31.37 8.49
CA PRO A 76 -3.59 -30.82 7.50
C PRO A 76 -2.94 -29.64 6.76
N GLY A 77 -3.17 -29.54 5.45
CA GLY A 77 -2.51 -28.53 4.60
C GLY A 77 -2.68 -27.10 5.12
N PHE A 78 -3.88 -26.71 5.53
CA PHE A 78 -4.13 -25.37 6.09
C PHE A 78 -3.34 -25.09 7.38
N LEU A 79 -3.16 -26.11 8.24
CA LEU A 79 -2.43 -25.97 9.50
C LEU A 79 -0.93 -25.91 9.25
N ALA A 80 -0.42 -26.74 8.33
CA ALA A 80 0.96 -26.66 7.86
C ALA A 80 1.27 -25.27 7.28
N GLY A 81 0.36 -24.72 6.48
CA GLY A 81 0.47 -23.36 5.95
C GLY A 81 0.42 -22.28 7.03
N ALA A 82 -0.48 -22.40 8.02
CA ALA A 82 -0.54 -21.46 9.15
C ALA A 82 0.77 -21.45 9.95
N ILE A 83 1.31 -22.62 10.29
CA ILE A 83 2.60 -22.73 11.00
C ILE A 83 3.73 -22.14 10.15
N TYR A 84 3.74 -22.43 8.85
CA TYR A 84 4.72 -21.86 7.93
C TYR A 84 4.70 -20.33 7.94
N SER A 85 3.51 -19.71 7.95
CA SER A 85 3.37 -18.25 7.88
C SER A 85 3.97 -17.47 9.05
N LEU A 86 4.21 -18.14 10.19
CA LEU A 86 4.92 -17.54 11.32
C LEU A 86 6.36 -17.18 10.94
N ILE A 87 6.99 -17.93 10.03
CA ILE A 87 8.36 -17.69 9.60
C ILE A 87 8.50 -16.37 8.82
N PRO A 88 7.78 -16.14 7.70
CA PRO A 88 7.85 -14.86 7.01
C PRO A 88 7.34 -13.71 7.88
N PHE A 89 6.42 -13.94 8.82
CA PHE A 89 6.03 -12.94 9.82
C PHE A 89 7.22 -12.52 10.70
N PHE A 90 7.93 -13.47 11.32
CA PHE A 90 9.09 -13.16 12.15
C PHE A 90 10.23 -12.55 11.34
N VAL A 91 10.46 -13.05 10.12
CA VAL A 91 11.43 -12.45 9.20
C VAL A 91 11.06 -10.99 8.93
N ALA A 92 9.79 -10.69 8.66
CA ALA A 92 9.36 -9.32 8.45
C ALA A 92 9.58 -8.44 9.70
N ILE A 93 9.17 -8.90 10.89
CA ILE A 93 9.31 -8.12 12.13
C ILE A 93 10.78 -7.85 12.47
N PHE A 94 11.64 -8.87 12.42
CA PHE A 94 13.03 -8.74 12.88
C PHE A 94 13.98 -8.19 11.81
N PHE A 95 13.71 -8.45 10.53
CA PHE A 95 14.64 -8.10 9.46
C PHE A 95 14.21 -6.90 8.62
N MET A 96 12.92 -6.51 8.57
CA MET A 96 12.54 -5.35 7.75
C MET A 96 13.14 -4.05 8.26
N ALA A 97 13.14 -3.80 9.57
CA ALA A 97 13.72 -2.57 10.13
C ALA A 97 15.22 -2.40 9.77
N PRO A 98 16.11 -3.38 10.05
CA PRO A 98 17.52 -3.24 9.65
C PRO A 98 17.71 -3.26 8.13
N PHE A 99 16.86 -3.98 7.39
CA PHE A 99 16.91 -4.00 5.93
C PHE A 99 16.59 -2.62 5.32
N LEU A 100 15.51 -1.96 5.76
CA LEU A 100 15.15 -0.62 5.29
C LEU A 100 16.22 0.41 5.63
N GLN A 101 16.81 0.34 6.83
CA GLN A 101 17.96 1.18 7.19
C GLN A 101 19.18 0.94 6.29
N SER A 102 19.38 -0.30 5.84
CA SER A 102 20.49 -0.65 4.95
C SER A 102 20.25 -0.11 3.54
N ILE A 103 19.02 -0.19 3.03
CA ILE A 103 18.62 0.42 1.77
C ILE A 103 18.78 1.94 1.83
N GLU A 104 18.35 2.60 2.90
CA GLU A 104 18.50 4.05 3.04
C GLU A 104 19.97 4.48 3.04
N LYS A 105 20.87 3.69 3.63
CA LYS A 105 22.31 3.97 3.58
C LYS A 105 22.90 3.81 2.19
N ILE A 106 22.51 2.76 1.45
CA ILE A 106 23.06 2.46 0.12
C ILE A 106 22.49 3.41 -0.93
N PHE A 107 21.17 3.64 -0.92
CA PHE A 107 20.47 4.40 -1.95
C PHE A 107 20.14 5.85 -1.54
N GLY A 108 20.02 6.13 -0.25
CA GLY A 108 19.72 7.48 0.26
C GLY A 108 20.94 8.40 0.34
N ALA A 109 22.16 7.85 0.34
CA ALA A 109 23.40 8.63 0.36
C ALA A 109 23.69 9.35 -0.97
N GLU A 110 23.23 8.82 -2.11
CA GLU A 110 23.57 9.39 -3.42
C GLU A 110 22.59 10.48 -3.91
N GLY A 111 21.39 10.57 -3.34
CA GLY A 111 20.31 11.43 -3.86
C GLY A 111 20.20 12.82 -3.23
N LYS A 112 20.74 13.04 -2.03
CA LYS A 112 20.75 14.36 -1.38
C LYS A 112 22.14 14.97 -1.48
N LYS A 113 22.59 15.31 -2.69
CA LYS A 113 23.52 16.44 -2.78
C LYS A 113 22.81 17.60 -2.08
N PRO A 114 23.42 18.24 -1.06
CA PRO A 114 22.89 19.49 -0.59
C PRO A 114 22.78 20.37 -1.83
N VAL A 115 21.56 20.69 -2.23
CA VAL A 115 21.35 21.87 -3.04
C VAL A 115 21.89 22.96 -2.13
N MET A 116 23.16 23.32 -2.32
CA MET A 116 23.65 24.60 -1.89
C MET A 116 22.70 25.56 -2.58
N LYS A 117 21.63 25.93 -1.88
CA LYS A 117 20.95 27.17 -2.15
C LYS A 117 22.09 28.15 -2.16
N ASN A 118 22.49 28.59 -3.34
CA ASN A 118 23.20 29.83 -3.50
C ASN A 118 22.41 30.80 -2.64
N ALA A 119 22.97 31.12 -1.48
CA ALA A 119 22.48 32.16 -0.62
C ALA A 119 22.70 33.43 -1.42
N ALA A 120 21.75 33.75 -2.29
CA ALA A 120 21.47 35.13 -2.59
C ALA A 120 21.26 35.78 -1.21
N PRO A 121 22.01 36.83 -0.86
CA PRO A 121 21.84 37.52 0.41
C PRO A 121 20.35 37.85 0.56
N GLN A 122 19.71 37.30 1.60
CA GLN A 122 18.40 37.82 1.98
C GLN A 122 18.59 39.32 2.27
N PRO A 123 17.80 40.21 1.65
CA PRO A 123 17.72 41.59 2.09
C PRO A 123 17.37 41.56 3.57
N GLN A 124 18.16 42.24 4.39
CA GLN A 124 17.89 42.39 5.81
C GLN A 124 16.50 43.03 5.95
N GLU A 125 15.53 42.23 6.37
CA GLU A 125 14.21 42.72 6.73
C GLU A 125 14.39 43.60 7.98
N LEU A 126 14.24 44.90 7.76
CA LEU A 126 14.37 45.95 8.75
C LEU A 126 13.42 45.68 9.92
N LYS A 127 13.96 45.21 11.04
CA LYS A 127 13.25 45.07 12.32
C LYS A 127 12.60 46.41 12.67
N THR A 128 11.29 46.51 12.49
CA THR A 128 10.50 47.58 13.07
C THR A 128 10.35 47.31 14.57
N PRO A 129 10.51 48.32 15.45
CA PRO A 129 10.39 48.13 16.88
C PRO A 129 8.96 47.74 17.26
N GLN A 130 8.81 46.60 17.92
CA GLN A 130 7.55 46.16 18.53
C GLN A 130 7.39 46.90 19.87
N PRO A 131 6.37 47.77 20.05
CA PRO A 131 6.12 48.42 21.34
C PRO A 131 5.48 47.40 22.28
N GLY A 132 6.11 47.16 23.42
CA GLY A 132 5.50 46.43 24.52
C GLY A 132 4.40 47.25 25.19
N THR A 133 3.34 46.57 25.63
CA THR A 133 2.54 46.99 26.78
C THR A 133 2.01 45.77 27.51
N SER A 134 2.46 45.63 28.76
CA SER A 134 1.90 44.79 29.81
C SER A 134 0.50 45.26 30.22
N ALA A 135 -0.39 44.32 30.57
CA ALA A 135 -1.32 44.33 31.73
C ALA A 135 -2.28 43.13 31.59
N ALA A 136 -2.20 42.11 32.43
CA ALA A 136 -2.94 41.93 33.70
C ALA A 136 -4.33 41.23 33.53
N LYS A 137 -4.41 39.97 34.03
CA LYS A 137 -5.43 39.22 34.83
C LYS A 137 -6.93 39.64 34.80
N PRO A 138 -7.92 38.88 35.37
CA PRO A 138 -8.02 37.46 35.80
C PRO A 138 -9.39 36.73 35.47
N GLN A 139 -9.47 35.43 35.80
CA GLN A 139 -10.62 34.65 36.36
C GLN A 139 -11.96 34.37 35.65
N ASP A 140 -12.58 33.29 36.15
CA ASP A 140 -13.97 32.76 36.09
C ASP A 140 -14.40 31.94 34.85
N GLU A 141 -14.70 30.64 34.95
CA GLU A 141 -15.69 29.84 35.73
C GLU A 141 -16.94 29.50 34.89
N THR A 142 -17.04 28.20 34.52
CA THR A 142 -18.27 27.36 34.32
C THR A 142 -19.32 27.74 33.25
N PRO A 143 -20.32 26.88 32.91
CA PRO A 143 -20.50 25.42 33.07
C PRO A 143 -20.95 24.69 31.76
N GLN A 144 -21.11 23.36 31.89
CA GLN A 144 -21.84 22.43 31.00
C GLN A 144 -23.08 23.02 30.30
N VAL A 145 -23.26 22.63 29.04
CA VAL A 145 -24.57 22.57 28.38
C VAL A 145 -24.78 21.15 27.86
N ASP A 146 -25.59 20.39 28.59
CA ASP A 146 -26.32 19.23 28.08
C ASP A 146 -27.31 19.70 27.00
N MET A 147 -27.41 18.94 25.91
CA MET A 147 -28.58 18.97 25.04
C MET A 147 -28.79 17.64 24.30
N PRO A 148 -30.03 17.36 23.88
CA PRO A 148 -30.65 16.04 24.02
C PRO A 148 -30.61 15.17 22.76
N ALA A 149 -30.97 13.91 22.97
CA ALA A 149 -31.27 12.90 21.97
C ALA A 149 -32.26 13.38 20.91
N MET A 150 -31.98 13.04 19.64
CA MET A 150 -32.98 13.05 18.56
C MET A 150 -33.24 11.61 18.06
N PRO A 151 -34.49 11.30 17.67
CA PRO A 151 -35.03 9.95 17.47
C PRO A 151 -34.78 9.40 16.05
N PRO A 152 -35.14 8.12 15.75
CA PRO A 152 -34.75 7.44 14.53
C PRO A 152 -35.61 7.89 13.34
N GLN A 153 -34.99 8.06 12.17
CA GLN A 153 -35.69 8.14 10.89
C GLN A 153 -35.59 6.80 10.17
N ASP A 154 -36.77 6.31 9.83
CA ASP A 154 -37.05 5.02 9.26
C ASP A 154 -37.73 5.22 7.89
N VAL A 155 -37.36 4.35 6.93
CA VAL A 155 -38.10 3.91 5.70
C VAL A 155 -38.32 4.93 4.53
N PRO A 156 -38.74 4.49 3.30
CA PRO A 156 -38.06 3.63 2.29
C PRO A 156 -38.16 4.20 0.84
N THR A 157 -37.80 3.37 -0.17
CA THR A 157 -38.37 3.35 -1.55
C THR A 157 -37.70 4.37 -2.50
N GLN A 158 -37.37 4.13 -3.78
CA GLN A 158 -37.84 3.26 -4.88
C GLN A 158 -36.68 3.22 -5.90
N SER A 159 -36.26 2.07 -6.43
CA SER A 159 -36.67 1.54 -7.75
C SER A 159 -36.88 2.61 -8.83
N ASP A 160 -35.97 2.68 -9.83
CA ASP A 160 -36.27 2.22 -11.20
C ASP A 160 -35.17 2.58 -12.22
N MET A 161 -34.91 1.60 -13.09
CA MET A 161 -34.20 1.61 -14.37
C MET A 161 -34.80 2.64 -15.37
N PRO A 162 -34.16 3.04 -16.52
CA PRO A 162 -33.70 2.08 -17.55
C PRO A 162 -32.52 2.43 -18.48
N THR A 163 -32.05 1.34 -19.07
CA THR A 163 -31.33 1.10 -20.32
C THR A 163 -31.74 1.99 -21.51
N THR A 164 -30.76 2.41 -22.32
CA THR A 164 -30.70 2.49 -23.80
C THR A 164 -29.49 3.38 -24.17
N LYS A 165 -28.73 3.24 -25.26
CA LYS A 165 -28.53 2.31 -26.38
C LYS A 165 -27.15 2.67 -26.97
N PRO A 166 -26.46 1.79 -27.69
CA PRO A 166 -25.23 2.10 -28.42
C PRO A 166 -25.56 2.71 -29.79
N GLN A 167 -24.76 3.67 -30.25
CA GLN A 167 -24.84 4.18 -31.62
C GLN A 167 -23.46 4.20 -32.26
N ASP A 168 -23.32 3.33 -33.25
CA ASP A 168 -22.32 3.34 -34.31
C ASP A 168 -22.26 4.70 -34.99
N THR A 169 -21.10 5.07 -35.55
CA THR A 169 -20.88 5.09 -37.02
C THR A 169 -19.49 5.67 -37.31
N MET A 170 -18.69 4.88 -38.01
CA MET A 170 -17.43 5.30 -38.62
C MET A 170 -17.68 6.33 -39.72
N GLN A 171 -16.85 7.37 -39.82
CA GLN A 171 -16.65 8.04 -41.10
C GLN A 171 -15.20 8.51 -41.30
N PRO A 172 -14.53 8.07 -42.39
CA PRO A 172 -13.19 8.49 -42.76
C PRO A 172 -13.22 9.74 -43.65
N GLY A 173 -12.26 10.64 -43.47
CA GLY A 173 -12.09 11.79 -44.34
C GLY A 173 -10.76 12.50 -44.09
N ALA A 174 -9.76 12.20 -44.89
CA ALA A 174 -8.61 13.08 -45.14
C ALA A 174 -9.02 14.11 -46.22
N PRO A 175 -8.51 15.35 -46.14
CA PRO A 175 -7.53 15.75 -47.16
C PRO A 175 -6.39 16.65 -46.64
N THR A 176 -5.19 16.32 -47.12
CA THR A 176 -4.18 17.18 -47.75
C THR A 176 -3.89 18.60 -47.22
N ALA A 177 -2.73 18.68 -46.54
CA ALA A 177 -1.62 19.66 -46.65
C ALA A 177 -1.81 21.17 -46.37
N LYS A 178 -0.96 21.68 -45.47
CA LYS A 178 -0.03 22.81 -45.70
C LYS A 178 1.09 22.83 -44.63
N PRO A 179 2.32 23.26 -44.94
CA PRO A 179 3.39 23.40 -43.95
C PRO A 179 3.19 24.71 -43.18
N GLN A 180 2.89 24.59 -41.89
CA GLN A 180 2.90 25.73 -40.97
C GLN A 180 4.19 25.68 -40.16
N ASP A 181 5.06 26.61 -40.51
CA ASP A 181 6.19 27.04 -39.69
C ASP A 181 5.61 27.61 -38.40
N SER A 182 5.84 26.91 -37.29
CA SER A 182 5.45 27.35 -35.95
C SER A 182 6.48 26.82 -34.98
N THR A 183 7.43 27.69 -34.67
CA THR A 183 8.33 27.63 -33.53
C THR A 183 7.50 27.61 -32.24
N LEU A 184 6.86 26.49 -31.95
CA LEU A 184 6.22 26.20 -30.68
C LEU A 184 7.28 25.54 -29.81
N GLN A 185 7.92 26.34 -28.97
CA GLN A 185 8.58 25.81 -27.79
C GLN A 185 7.55 24.95 -27.04
N PRO A 186 7.81 23.66 -26.80
CA PRO A 186 6.98 22.90 -25.90
C PRO A 186 7.29 23.44 -24.51
N SER A 187 6.45 24.35 -24.02
CA SER A 187 6.30 24.56 -22.58
C SER A 187 5.78 23.24 -22.02
N MET A 188 6.69 22.32 -21.73
CA MET A 188 6.46 21.24 -20.80
C MET A 188 6.20 21.91 -19.45
N GLN A 189 4.97 22.40 -19.27
CA GLN A 189 4.39 22.55 -17.95
C GLN A 189 4.38 21.15 -17.38
N LYS A 190 5.44 20.90 -16.61
CA LYS A 190 5.62 19.75 -15.74
C LYS A 190 4.43 19.76 -14.78
N ALA A 191 3.32 19.19 -15.24
CA ALA A 191 2.14 18.95 -14.42
C ALA A 191 2.61 18.02 -13.31
N LYS A 192 2.94 18.60 -12.15
CA LYS A 192 3.12 17.87 -10.91
C LYS A 192 1.74 17.31 -10.59
N PRO A 193 1.51 15.99 -10.72
CA PRO A 193 0.30 15.41 -10.18
C PRO A 193 0.50 15.47 -8.66
N SER A 194 -0.07 16.49 -8.03
CA SER A 194 -0.19 16.54 -6.57
C SER A 194 -1.26 15.54 -6.17
N VAL A 195 -0.94 14.25 -6.28
CA VAL A 195 -1.64 13.24 -5.49
C VAL A 195 -1.32 13.60 -4.06
N LYS A 196 -2.26 14.26 -3.40
CA LYS A 196 -2.20 14.59 -1.97
C LYS A 196 -2.38 13.27 -1.21
N LEU A 197 -1.38 12.40 -1.28
CA LEU A 197 -1.22 11.28 -0.36
C LEU A 197 -1.21 11.95 1.01
N ALA A 198 -2.27 11.74 1.78
CA ALA A 198 -2.35 12.26 3.14
C ALA A 198 -1.04 11.85 3.82
N PRO A 199 -0.24 12.81 4.34
CA PRO A 199 1.01 12.49 4.98
C PRO A 199 0.69 11.49 6.08
N GLN A 200 1.23 10.28 5.98
CA GLN A 200 1.12 9.30 7.05
C GLN A 200 1.70 9.98 8.28
N ASN A 201 0.84 10.43 9.19
CA ASN A 201 1.25 11.19 10.36
C ASN A 201 2.08 10.25 11.25
N PRO A 202 3.41 10.41 11.30
CA PRO A 202 4.27 9.48 12.03
C PRO A 202 4.02 9.56 13.55
N ASN A 203 3.32 10.59 14.04
CA ASN A 203 3.02 10.78 15.45
C ASN A 203 1.83 9.96 15.98
N ASN A 204 1.01 9.34 15.13
CA ASN A 204 -0.05 8.43 15.62
C ASN A 204 0.49 7.03 15.98
N SER A 205 1.78 6.76 15.76
CA SER A 205 2.41 5.47 16.07
C SER A 205 2.63 5.20 17.57
N LYS A 206 2.58 6.23 18.43
CA LYS A 206 2.93 6.09 19.87
C LYS A 206 1.90 5.35 20.75
N LYS A 207 0.67 5.10 20.27
CA LYS A 207 -0.36 4.33 21.02
C LYS A 207 -0.87 3.07 20.31
N GLY A 208 -0.37 2.76 19.10
CA GLY A 208 -0.94 1.70 18.25
C GLY A 208 -0.03 0.51 17.89
N GLY A 209 1.24 0.52 18.33
CA GLY A 209 2.24 -0.45 17.86
C GLY A 209 1.85 -1.92 18.08
N GLY A 210 1.30 -2.26 19.24
CA GLY A 210 0.85 -3.63 19.53
C GLY A 210 -0.27 -4.12 18.63
N MET A 211 -1.27 -3.27 18.35
CA MET A 211 -2.39 -3.63 17.46
C MET A 211 -1.93 -3.79 16.01
N ALA A 212 -0.99 -2.97 15.53
CA ALA A 212 -0.44 -3.12 14.18
C ALA A 212 0.31 -4.45 14.01
N ILE A 213 1.09 -4.87 15.02
CA ILE A 213 1.76 -6.18 15.00
C ILE A 213 0.74 -7.32 15.00
N LEU A 214 -0.32 -7.21 15.81
CA LEU A 214 -1.38 -8.20 15.85
C LEU A 214 -2.11 -8.33 14.50
N TRP A 215 -2.46 -7.21 13.86
CA TRP A 215 -3.09 -7.21 12.53
C TRP A 215 -2.18 -7.76 11.45
N SER A 216 -0.88 -7.44 11.52
CA SER A 216 0.13 -8.04 10.64
C SER A 216 0.13 -9.57 10.80
N LEU A 217 0.19 -10.07 12.04
CA LEU A 217 0.14 -11.51 12.32
C LEU A 217 -1.11 -12.18 11.73
N VAL A 218 -2.28 -11.56 11.88
CA VAL A 218 -3.53 -12.06 11.29
C VAL A 218 -3.40 -12.17 9.76
N GLY A 219 -2.85 -11.15 9.09
CA GLY A 219 -2.61 -11.18 7.65
C GLY A 219 -1.70 -12.34 7.20
N TYR A 220 -0.61 -12.58 7.93
CA TYR A 220 0.28 -13.72 7.65
C TYR A 220 -0.41 -15.07 7.90
N LEU A 221 -1.17 -15.22 8.98
CA LEU A 221 -1.92 -16.44 9.26
C LEU A 221 -2.95 -16.74 8.16
N VAL A 222 -3.69 -15.74 7.69
CA VAL A 222 -4.62 -15.89 6.57
C VAL A 222 -3.87 -16.32 5.30
N TYR A 223 -2.76 -15.66 4.97
CA TYR A 223 -1.91 -16.06 3.84
C TYR A 223 -1.48 -17.53 3.95
N GLY A 224 -0.98 -17.94 5.12
CA GLY A 224 -0.54 -19.31 5.39
C GLY A 224 -1.66 -20.33 5.22
N ILE A 225 -2.82 -20.07 5.83
CA ILE A 225 -4.01 -20.94 5.76
C ILE A 225 -4.42 -21.15 4.30
N ILE A 226 -4.55 -20.07 3.53
CA ILE A 226 -4.95 -20.13 2.11
C ILE A 226 -3.90 -20.84 1.27
N LEU A 227 -2.62 -20.54 1.48
CA LEU A 227 -1.51 -21.19 0.78
C LEU A 227 -1.52 -22.71 1.01
N GLY A 228 -1.63 -23.12 2.27
CA GLY A 228 -1.65 -24.53 2.64
C GLY A 228 -2.91 -25.28 2.21
N TRP A 229 -4.06 -24.59 2.15
CA TRP A 229 -5.31 -25.14 1.66
C TRP A 229 -5.35 -25.26 0.12
N ALA A 230 -4.85 -24.24 -0.58
CA ALA A 230 -4.85 -24.18 -2.03
C ALA A 230 -3.77 -25.09 -2.65
N TYR A 231 -2.65 -25.32 -1.95
CA TYR A 231 -1.59 -26.20 -2.42
C TYR A 231 -2.02 -27.68 -2.34
N ARG A 232 -2.16 -28.32 -3.51
CA ARG A 232 -2.51 -29.74 -3.62
C ARG A 232 -1.37 -30.53 -4.24
N PRO A 233 -0.50 -31.19 -3.44
CA PRO A 233 0.51 -32.08 -4.00
C PRO A 233 -0.20 -33.23 -4.72
N ARG A 234 0.26 -33.60 -5.94
CA ARG A 234 -0.34 -34.72 -6.68
C ARG A 234 -0.03 -36.02 -5.94
N ILE A 235 -1.02 -36.54 -5.20
CA ILE A 235 -0.97 -37.90 -4.65
C ILE A 235 -1.24 -38.84 -5.82
N LYS A 236 -0.25 -39.67 -6.20
CA LYS A 236 -0.54 -40.79 -7.08
C LYS A 236 -1.41 -41.75 -6.28
N LYS A 237 -2.61 -42.06 -6.77
CA LYS A 237 -3.26 -43.31 -6.37
C LYS A 237 -2.30 -44.41 -6.80
N THR A 238 -1.65 -45.04 -5.83
CA THR A 238 -0.99 -46.32 -6.07
C THR A 238 -2.14 -47.28 -6.37
N GLU A 239 -2.40 -47.52 -7.64
CA GLU A 239 -3.32 -48.57 -8.08
C GLU A 239 -2.70 -49.89 -7.58
N GLY A 240 -3.39 -50.52 -6.64
CA GLY A 240 -3.08 -51.85 -6.13
C GLY A 240 -3.94 -52.88 -6.83
#